data_AF-A0A1F8QT78-F1
#
_entry.id   AF-A0A1F8QT78-F1
#
_cell.length_a   1.000
_cell.length_b   1.000
_cell.length_c   1.000
_cell.angle_alpha   90.00
_cell.angle_beta   90.00
_cell.angle_gamma   90.00
#
_symmetry.space_group_name_H-M   'P 1'
#
loop_
_entity.id
_entity.type
_entity.pdbx_description
1 polymer ?
#
loop_
_entity_poly.entity_id
_entity_poly.type
_entity_poly.pdbx_seq_one_letter_code
_entity_poly.pdbx_strand_id
1 'polypeptide(L)'
;MWKSTAPTEGTMTTQSPIFIDPAWGNPALVFWHNFQTKGFGYRVNLQIDRQWSEVRRGDAPTTGWVQEVINLKDYKGENLSFNFTSTVVVRFLTPNISVNWYIQDVQIVPDYKPSP
;
A
#
# COMPACT_ATOMS: atom_id res chain seq x y z
N MET A 1 11.30 1.31 11.91
CA MET A 1 11.32 2.08 10.66
C MET A 1 11.87 1.18 9.56
N TRP A 2 11.06 0.83 8.57
CA TRP A 2 11.48 -0.07 7.49
C TRP A 2 12.01 0.73 6.31
N LYS A 3 13.15 0.32 5.75
CA LYS A 3 13.82 0.98 4.61
C LYS A 3 14.02 -0.06 3.52
N SER A 4 13.52 0.20 2.32
CA SER A 4 13.85 -0.57 1.13
C SER A 4 15.10 0.03 0.48
N THR A 5 16.12 -0.79 0.18
CA THR A 5 17.30 -0.40 -0.58
C THR A 5 17.51 -1.39 -1.72
N ALA A 6 16.76 -1.21 -2.81
CA ALA A 6 17.05 -1.83 -4.10
C ALA A 6 16.79 -0.81 -5.23
N PRO A 7 17.64 -0.78 -6.27
CA PRO A 7 17.55 0.22 -7.33
C PRO A 7 16.53 -0.24 -8.38
N THR A 8 15.24 -0.15 -8.10
CA THR A 8 14.18 0.26 -9.08
C THR A 8 12.78 0.09 -8.51
N GLU A 9 12.49 -0.99 -7.77
CA GLU A 9 11.17 -1.21 -7.14
C GLU A 9 11.36 -2.01 -5.85
N GLY A 10 10.94 -1.44 -4.71
CA GLY A 10 10.86 -2.14 -3.44
C GLY A 10 9.48 -2.75 -3.25
N THR A 11 9.43 -4.02 -2.85
CA THR A 11 8.19 -4.73 -2.55
C THR A 11 8.17 -5.16 -1.09
N MET A 12 7.06 -4.89 -0.40
CA MET A 12 6.77 -5.40 0.94
C MET A 12 5.49 -6.23 0.89
N THR A 13 5.54 -7.46 1.41
CA THR A 13 4.40 -8.36 1.44
C THR A 13 4.05 -8.71 2.88
N THR A 14 2.75 -8.84 3.19
CA THR A 14 2.30 -9.37 4.49
C THR A 14 2.84 -10.78 4.71
N GLN A 15 3.24 -11.09 5.94
CA GLN A 15 3.81 -12.41 6.27
C GLN A 15 2.78 -13.54 6.27
N SER A 16 1.53 -13.21 6.59
CA SER A 16 0.42 -14.15 6.62
C SER A 16 -0.83 -13.49 6.04
N PRO A 17 -1.77 -14.29 5.48
CA PRO A 17 -3.09 -13.80 5.13
C PRO A 17 -3.84 -13.26 6.36
N ILE A 18 -4.72 -12.30 6.13
CA ILE A 18 -5.56 -11.67 7.14
C ILE A 18 -7.02 -11.93 6.77
N PHE A 19 -7.76 -12.57 7.67
CA PHE A 19 -9.18 -12.82 7.49
C PHE A 19 -9.98 -11.53 7.69
N ILE A 20 -10.84 -11.20 6.72
CA ILE A 20 -11.75 -10.04 6.81
C ILE A 20 -13.09 -10.53 7.33
N ASP A 21 -13.38 -10.26 8.60
CA ASP A 21 -14.57 -10.79 9.26
C ASP A 21 -15.86 -10.25 8.60
N PRO A 22 -16.81 -11.12 8.19
CA PRO A 22 -18.11 -10.70 7.69
C PRO A 22 -18.92 -9.82 8.64
N ALA A 23 -18.68 -9.91 9.95
CA ALA A 23 -19.34 -9.10 10.98
C ALA A 23 -18.85 -7.64 11.03
N TRP A 24 -17.69 -7.34 10.45
CA TRP A 24 -17.17 -5.97 10.38
C TRP A 24 -18.10 -5.10 9.52
N GLY A 25 -18.41 -3.89 9.95
CA GLY A 25 -19.33 -2.99 9.24
C GLY A 25 -18.69 -2.39 8.00
N ASN A 26 -17.56 -1.70 8.19
CA ASN A 26 -16.82 -1.00 7.13
C ASN A 26 -15.31 -1.26 7.22
N PRO A 27 -14.84 -2.46 6.86
CA PRO A 27 -13.44 -2.79 6.99
C PRO A 27 -12.59 -2.02 5.98
N ALA A 28 -11.46 -1.48 6.42
CA ALA A 28 -10.53 -0.77 5.56
C ALA A 28 -9.07 -1.07 5.91
N LEU A 29 -8.22 -1.18 4.89
CA LEU A 29 -6.78 -1.11 5.05
C LEU A 29 -6.38 0.37 5.14
N VAL A 30 -5.73 0.75 6.22
CA VAL A 30 -5.28 2.10 6.49
C VAL A 30 -3.78 2.09 6.72
N PHE A 31 -3.07 3.04 6.10
CA PHE A 31 -1.64 3.22 6.32
C PHE A 31 -1.23 4.65 6.02
N TRP A 32 -0.13 5.09 6.62
CA TRP A 32 0.54 6.33 6.25
C TRP A 32 1.71 6.04 5.34
N HIS A 33 1.91 6.88 4.33
CA HIS A 33 3.07 6.79 3.46
C HIS A 33 3.65 8.14 3.10
N ASN A 34 4.93 8.15 2.72
CA ASN A 34 5.65 9.35 2.33
C ASN A 34 6.72 9.00 1.29
N PHE A 35 6.76 9.79 0.21
CA PHE A 35 7.85 9.79 -0.75
C PHE A 35 8.77 10.98 -0.47
N GLN A 36 10.04 10.70 -0.19
CA GLN A 36 11.05 11.77 -0.05
C GLN A 36 11.53 12.31 -1.40
N THR A 37 11.20 11.64 -2.50
CA THR A 37 11.64 12.00 -3.85
C THR A 37 10.45 12.00 -4.80
N LYS A 38 10.36 13.01 -5.67
CA LYS A 38 9.34 13.11 -6.73
C LYS A 38 9.65 12.14 -7.88
N GLY A 39 8.64 11.86 -8.72
CA GLY A 39 8.79 11.02 -9.93
C GLY A 39 8.63 9.52 -9.70
N PHE A 40 8.21 9.14 -8.50
CA PHE A 40 7.85 7.78 -8.11
C PHE A 40 6.35 7.65 -7.93
N GLY A 41 5.89 6.43 -7.70
CA GLY A 41 4.53 6.09 -7.35
C GLY A 41 4.53 4.81 -6.55
N TYR A 42 3.34 4.31 -6.22
CA TYR A 42 3.17 3.03 -5.56
C TYR A 42 1.97 2.27 -6.11
N ARG A 43 1.98 0.97 -5.83
CA ARG A 43 0.86 0.07 -6.01
C ARG A 43 0.62 -0.68 -4.72
N VAL A 44 -0.65 -0.92 -4.41
CA VAL A 44 -1.07 -1.89 -3.42
C VAL A 44 -1.86 -2.96 -4.16
N ASN A 45 -1.37 -4.19 -4.06
CA ASN A 45 -2.03 -5.36 -4.59
C ASN A 45 -2.55 -6.20 -3.43
N LEU A 46 -3.67 -6.86 -3.62
CA LEU A 46 -4.15 -7.90 -2.71
C LEU A 46 -4.12 -9.26 -3.40
N GLN A 47 -4.10 -10.33 -2.61
CA GLN A 47 -4.17 -11.70 -3.07
C GLN A 47 -5.40 -12.39 -2.50
N ILE A 48 -6.18 -13.02 -3.38
CA ILE A 48 -7.27 -13.97 -3.06
C ILE A 48 -7.01 -15.22 -3.90
N ASP A 49 -7.14 -16.41 -3.33
CA ASP A 49 -6.94 -17.69 -4.05
C ASP A 49 -5.66 -17.76 -4.88
N ARG A 50 -4.58 -17.21 -4.33
CA ARG A 50 -3.24 -17.11 -4.94
C ARG A 50 -3.15 -16.18 -6.16
N GLN A 51 -4.21 -15.46 -6.52
CA GLN A 51 -4.24 -14.48 -7.60
C GLN A 51 -4.06 -13.06 -7.05
N TRP A 52 -3.09 -12.32 -7.61
CA TRP A 52 -2.84 -10.92 -7.24
C TRP A 52 -3.68 -9.97 -8.08
N SER A 53 -4.31 -8.98 -7.45
CA SER A 53 -5.04 -7.90 -8.11
C SER A 53 -4.65 -6.54 -7.53
N GLU A 54 -4.53 -5.52 -8.38
CA GLU A 54 -4.24 -4.15 -7.97
C GLU A 54 -5.51 -3.52 -7.37
N VAL A 55 -5.43 -3.03 -6.13
CA VAL A 55 -6.54 -2.31 -5.46
C VAL A 55 -6.24 -0.84 -5.27
N ARG A 56 -4.98 -0.45 -5.38
CA ARG A 56 -4.58 0.96 -5.34
C ARG A 56 -3.37 1.19 -6.22
N ARG A 57 -3.41 2.31 -6.91
CA ARG A 57 -2.24 2.94 -7.54
C ARG A 57 -2.27 4.42 -7.19
N GLY A 58 -1.12 4.96 -6.86
CA GLY A 58 -0.95 6.38 -6.63
C GLY A 58 0.40 6.86 -7.13
N ASP A 59 0.45 8.11 -7.55
CA ASP A 59 1.70 8.80 -7.88
C ASP A 59 2.26 9.46 -6.62
N ALA A 60 3.51 9.95 -6.68
CA ALA A 60 4.15 10.74 -5.64
C ALA A 60 4.12 12.25 -5.96
N PRO A 61 2.96 12.92 -5.92
CA PRO A 61 2.92 14.37 -6.14
C PRO A 61 3.43 15.15 -4.91
N THR A 62 3.42 14.54 -3.72
CA THR A 62 3.57 15.25 -2.45
C THR A 62 4.77 14.78 -1.64
N THR A 63 5.61 15.73 -1.24
CA THR A 63 6.53 15.56 -0.10
C THR A 63 5.72 15.70 1.18
N GLY A 64 5.70 14.68 2.03
CA GLY A 64 4.92 14.68 3.27
C GLY A 64 4.19 13.36 3.52
N TRP A 65 3.76 13.15 4.77
CA TRP A 65 2.97 11.98 5.14
C TRP A 65 1.54 12.13 4.66
N VAL A 66 1.07 11.13 3.92
CA VAL A 66 -0.31 11.02 3.42
C VAL A 66 -0.91 9.74 3.96
N GLN A 67 -2.16 9.81 4.42
CA GLN A 67 -2.91 8.63 4.81
C GLN A 67 -3.62 8.06 3.59
N GLU A 68 -3.50 6.75 3.39
CA GLU A 68 -4.26 5.99 2.41
C GLU A 68 -5.28 5.12 3.11
N VAL A 69 -6.43 5.01 2.48
CA VAL A 69 -7.56 4.21 2.95
C VAL A 69 -8.09 3.41 1.78
N ILE A 70 -8.03 2.09 1.88
CA ILE A 70 -8.55 1.16 0.88
C ILE A 70 -9.74 0.43 1.51
N ASN A 71 -10.91 0.60 0.92
CA ASN A 71 -12.13 -0.07 1.36
C ASN A 71 -12.01 -1.59 1.08
N LEU A 72 -12.32 -2.41 2.08
CA LEU A 72 -12.27 -3.87 2.01
C LEU A 72 -13.66 -4.53 2.09
N LYS A 73 -14.74 -3.75 2.01
CA LYS A 73 -16.11 -4.24 2.19
C LYS A 73 -16.48 -5.40 1.25
N ASP A 74 -15.95 -5.40 0.03
CA ASP A 74 -16.24 -6.42 -0.98
C ASP A 74 -15.45 -7.72 -0.76
N TYR A 75 -14.53 -7.74 0.21
CA TYR A 75 -13.67 -8.88 0.53
C TYR A 75 -14.00 -9.53 1.88
N LYS A 76 -15.18 -9.26 2.43
CA LYS A 76 -15.65 -9.91 3.67
C LYS A 76 -15.78 -11.42 3.48
N GLY A 77 -15.28 -12.17 4.44
CA GLY A 77 -15.20 -13.63 4.38
C GLY A 77 -13.94 -14.17 3.71
N GLU A 78 -13.09 -13.31 3.15
CA GLU A 78 -11.87 -13.71 2.45
C GLU A 78 -10.63 -13.64 3.34
N ASN A 79 -9.60 -14.41 2.97
CA ASN A 79 -8.25 -14.31 3.52
C ASN A 79 -7.37 -13.51 2.56
N LEU A 80 -6.98 -12.30 2.95
CA LEU A 80 -6.23 -11.38 2.11
C LEU A 80 -4.75 -11.34 2.47
N SER A 81 -3.88 -11.43 1.47
CA SER A 81 -2.49 -10.97 1.60
C SER A 81 -2.30 -9.67 0.83
N PHE A 82 -1.42 -8.78 1.32
CA PHE A 82 -1.16 -7.50 0.66
C PHE A 82 0.30 -7.40 0.22
N ASN A 83 0.50 -6.75 -0.92
CA ASN A 83 1.80 -6.38 -1.46
C ASN A 83 1.81 -4.88 -1.74
N PHE A 84 2.79 -4.19 -1.17
CA PHE A 84 3.08 -2.77 -1.36
C PHE A 84 4.32 -2.65 -2.25
N THR A 85 4.16 -2.14 -3.46
CA THR A 85 5.26 -1.98 -4.42
C THR A 85 5.50 -0.50 -4.70
N SER A 86 6.73 0.00 -4.54
CA SER A 86 7.11 1.31 -5.08
C SER A 86 7.42 1.17 -6.57
N THR A 87 7.00 2.13 -7.39
CA THR A 87 7.23 2.11 -8.84
C THR A 87 7.87 3.41 -9.32
N VAL A 88 8.65 3.34 -10.40
CA VAL A 88 9.17 4.53 -11.08
C VAL A 88 8.13 5.04 -12.08
N VAL A 89 7.69 6.29 -11.93
CA VAL A 89 6.70 6.90 -12.83
C VAL A 89 7.38 7.70 -13.95
N VAL A 90 8.54 8.32 -13.66
CA VAL A 90 9.31 9.09 -14.66
C VAL A 90 10.64 8.39 -14.97
N ARG A 91 10.74 7.80 -16.16
CA ARG A 91 11.92 7.02 -16.63
C ARG A 91 13.14 7.86 -17.03
N PHE A 92 13.06 9.20 -16.97
CA PHE A 92 14.14 10.08 -17.45
C PHE A 92 15.20 10.39 -16.40
N LEU A 93 15.06 9.88 -15.18
CA LEU A 93 16.03 10.12 -14.13
C LEU A 93 17.11 9.04 -14.16
N THR A 94 18.35 9.51 -14.12
CA THR A 94 19.63 8.76 -14.06
C THR A 94 19.54 7.37 -13.42
N PRO A 95 20.28 6.36 -13.93
CA PRO A 95 20.08 4.94 -13.63
C PRO A 95 20.30 4.45 -12.19
N ASN A 96 20.40 5.32 -11.18
CA ASN A 96 20.73 4.96 -9.79
C ASN A 96 19.96 5.77 -8.72
N ILE A 97 18.70 6.14 -8.94
CA ILE A 97 17.91 6.79 -7.89
C ILE A 97 17.27 5.73 -6.98
N SER A 98 17.57 5.79 -5.69
CA SER A 98 16.89 4.99 -4.66
C SER A 98 15.47 5.50 -4.46
N VAL A 99 14.48 4.61 -4.53
CA VAL A 99 13.10 4.95 -4.14
C VAL A 99 13.03 5.06 -2.62
N ASN A 100 12.92 6.29 -2.12
CA ASN A 100 12.76 6.56 -0.69
C ASN A 100 11.26 6.63 -0.34
N TRP A 101 10.59 5.48 -0.41
CA TRP A 101 9.20 5.29 0.01
C TRP A 101 9.15 4.71 1.41
N TYR A 102 8.43 5.38 2.30
CA TYR A 102 8.24 4.96 3.69
C TYR A 102 6.77 4.68 3.94
N ILE A 103 6.50 3.61 4.69
CA ILE A 103 5.15 3.21 5.09
C ILE A 103 5.14 3.02 6.61
N GLN A 104 4.10 3.52 7.28
CA GLN A 104 3.91 3.44 8.73
C GLN A 104 2.45 3.17 9.09
N ASP A 105 2.24 2.68 10.30
CA ASP A 105 0.92 2.44 10.92
C ASP A 105 -0.05 1.67 10.00
N VAL A 106 0.46 0.62 9.37
CA VAL A 106 -0.34 -0.28 8.54
C VAL A 106 -1.28 -1.08 9.43
N GLN A 107 -2.58 -0.93 9.22
CA GLN A 107 -3.61 -1.58 10.01
C GLN A 107 -4.84 -1.90 9.18
N ILE A 108 -5.56 -2.95 9.57
CA ILE A 108 -6.93 -3.19 9.11
C ILE A 108 -7.88 -2.69 10.21
N VAL A 109 -8.75 -1.77 9.84
CA VAL A 109 -9.74 -1.16 10.75
C VAL A 109 -11.11 -1.79 10.44
N PRO A 110 -11.74 -2.52 11.38
CA PRO A 110 -13.03 -3.18 11.18
C PRO A 110 -14.19 -2.26 10.78
N ASP A 111 -14.25 -1.09 11.41
CA ASP A 111 -15.34 -0.12 11.26
C ASP A 111 -14.76 1.26 10.99
N TYR A 112 -14.07 1.38 9.86
CA TYR A 112 -13.44 2.64 9.48
C TYR A 112 -14.50 3.74 9.34
N LYS A 113 -14.28 4.84 10.07
CA LYS A 113 -15.08 6.06 9.97
C LYS A 113 -14.16 7.14 9.40
N PRO A 114 -14.46 7.71 8.22
CA PRO A 114 -13.72 8.87 7.73
C PRO A 114 -13.72 9.95 8.81
N SER A 115 -12.56 10.55 9.05
CA SER A 115 -12.53 11.76 9.87
C SER A 115 -13.34 12.86 9.14
N PRO A 116 -14.21 13.60 9.86
CA PRO A 116 -15.04 14.64 9.28
C PRO A 116 -14.23 15.80 8.69
#